data_AF-A0A3N4JSL8-F1
#
_entry.id   AF-A0A3N4JSL8-F1
#
_cell.length_a   1.000
_cell.length_b   1.000
_cell.length_c   1.000
_cell.angle_alpha   90.00
_cell.angle_beta   90.00
_cell.angle_gamma   90.00
#
_symmetry.space_group_name_H-M   'P 1'
#
loop_
_entity.id
_entity.type
_entity.pdbx_description
1 polymer ?
#
loop_
_entity_poly.entity_id
_entity_poly.type
_entity_poly.pdbx_seq_one_letter_code
_entity_poly.pdbx_strand_id
1 'polypeptide(L)'
;MSPVARDDVNPGTADDTDRTPLWWAARFGHDGVARLLLTRDDIHPNEPNNQGETPLWQAATPGHESVVRLLLTCNDINPDKPNIDGHTPLLQAASFDGHDGVVRLLLKRQDVNPDKPDLFGRTSL
;
A
#
# COMPACT_ATOMS: atom_id res chain seq x y z
N MET A 1 -18.41 -26.04 3.33
CA MET A 1 -17.26 -26.08 4.25
C MET A 1 -16.85 -24.64 4.49
N SER A 2 -17.33 -24.03 5.56
CA SER A 2 -16.87 -22.70 5.97
C SER A 2 -15.43 -22.83 6.45
N PRO A 3 -14.50 -21.95 6.02
CA PRO A 3 -13.14 -21.96 6.56
C PRO A 3 -13.24 -21.76 8.07
N VAL A 4 -12.61 -22.65 8.84
CA VAL A 4 -12.38 -22.41 10.26
C VAL A 4 -11.36 -21.28 10.33
N ALA A 5 -11.83 -20.05 10.38
CA ALA A 5 -11.02 -18.95 10.86
C ALA A 5 -10.62 -19.33 12.29
N ARG A 6 -9.31 -19.44 12.51
CA ARG A 6 -8.75 -19.56 13.85
C ARG A 6 -8.97 -18.21 14.53
N ASP A 7 -10.04 -18.10 15.32
CA ASP A 7 -10.44 -16.89 16.06
C ASP A 7 -9.37 -16.43 17.09
N ASP A 8 -8.32 -17.22 17.30
CA ASP A 8 -7.18 -16.91 18.16
C ASP A 8 -6.05 -16.13 17.45
N VAL A 9 -6.09 -15.99 16.12
CA VAL A 9 -5.09 -15.21 15.36
C VAL A 9 -5.71 -13.89 14.94
N ASN A 10 -5.16 -12.78 15.41
CA ASN A 10 -5.49 -11.43 14.94
C ASN A 10 -4.52 -11.06 13.78
N PRO A 11 -4.95 -11.16 12.51
CA PRO A 11 -4.09 -10.85 11.36
C PRO A 11 -3.87 -9.35 11.16
N GLY A 12 -4.46 -8.49 12.00
CA GLY A 12 -4.16 -7.07 12.06
C GLY A 12 -3.01 -6.72 13.02
N THR A 13 -2.52 -7.67 13.83
CA THR A 13 -1.43 -7.39 14.78
C THR A 13 -0.13 -7.06 14.04
N ALA A 14 0.46 -5.93 14.37
CA ALA A 14 1.71 -5.48 13.80
C ALA A 14 2.94 -6.03 14.55
N ASP A 15 4.09 -6.04 13.88
CA ASP A 15 5.38 -6.27 14.53
C ASP A 15 5.86 -5.05 15.33
N ASP A 16 7.03 -5.13 15.96
CA ASP A 16 7.64 -4.05 16.78
C ASP A 16 7.95 -2.76 15.99
N THR A 17 7.71 -2.76 14.68
CA THR A 17 7.85 -1.60 13.78
C THR A 17 6.53 -1.19 13.12
N ASP A 18 5.41 -1.59 13.70
CA ASP A 18 4.05 -1.32 13.22
C ASP A 18 3.74 -1.91 11.83
N ARG A 19 4.47 -2.96 11.41
CA ARG A 19 4.19 -3.62 10.13
C ARG A 19 3.15 -4.71 10.30
N THR A 20 1.99 -4.53 9.68
CA THR A 20 0.93 -5.53 9.64
C THR A 20 1.25 -6.67 8.65
N PRO A 21 0.57 -7.83 8.74
CA PRO A 21 0.64 -8.87 7.72
C PRO A 21 0.31 -8.36 6.31
N LEU A 22 -0.63 -7.40 6.17
CA LEU A 22 -0.95 -6.79 4.88
C LEU A 22 0.21 -5.95 4.34
N TRP A 23 0.90 -5.23 5.23
CA TRP A 23 2.12 -4.49 4.89
C TRP A 23 3.19 -5.43 4.31
N TRP A 24 3.43 -6.57 4.96
CA TRP A 24 4.41 -7.56 4.49
C TRP A 24 3.99 -8.21 3.16
N ALA A 25 2.72 -8.57 3.02
CA ALA A 25 2.19 -9.11 1.77
C ALA A 25 2.36 -8.11 0.62
N ALA A 26 2.14 -6.82 0.88
CA ALA A 26 2.31 -5.77 -0.09
C ALA A 26 3.77 -5.55 -0.50
N ARG A 27 4.69 -5.48 0.47
CA ARG A 27 6.14 -5.32 0.21
C ARG A 27 6.72 -6.42 -0.67
N PHE A 28 6.28 -7.65 -0.48
CA PHE A 28 6.80 -8.80 -1.22
C PHE A 28 5.95 -9.20 -2.43
N GLY A 29 4.83 -8.52 -2.68
CA GLY A 29 4.00 -8.80 -3.86
C GLY A 29 3.14 -10.07 -3.72
N HIS A 30 2.85 -10.51 -2.50
CA HIS A 30 2.06 -11.72 -2.23
C HIS A 30 0.56 -11.44 -2.44
N ASP A 31 0.13 -11.36 -3.69
CA ASP A 31 -1.25 -11.04 -4.10
C ASP A 31 -2.31 -11.95 -3.48
N GLY A 32 -2.06 -13.26 -3.40
CA GLY A 32 -2.96 -14.21 -2.77
C GLY A 32 -3.16 -13.96 -1.28
N VAL A 33 -2.08 -13.61 -0.57
CA VAL A 33 -2.13 -13.30 0.88
C VAL A 33 -2.80 -11.96 1.11
N ALA A 34 -2.45 -10.93 0.33
CA ALA A 34 -3.09 -9.62 0.40
C ALA A 34 -4.60 -9.73 0.16
N ARG A 35 -5.01 -10.53 -0.84
CA ARG A 35 -6.44 -10.76 -1.13
C ARG A 35 -7.14 -11.43 0.04
N LEU A 36 -6.55 -12.47 0.62
CA LEU A 36 -7.12 -13.15 1.77
C LEU A 36 -7.31 -12.20 2.96
N LEU A 37 -6.30 -11.39 3.26
CA LEU A 37 -6.35 -10.43 4.37
C LEU A 37 -7.46 -9.39 4.15
N LEU A 38 -7.56 -8.82 2.94
CA LEU A 38 -8.56 -7.81 2.59
C LEU A 38 -10.01 -8.32 2.53
N THR A 39 -10.26 -9.63 2.70
CA THR A 39 -11.62 -10.16 2.88
C THR A 39 -12.15 -10.02 4.30
N ARG A 40 -11.31 -9.60 5.25
CA ARG A 40 -11.70 -9.45 6.64
C ARG A 40 -11.98 -8.00 6.97
N ASP A 41 -13.04 -7.77 7.75
CA ASP A 41 -13.48 -6.43 8.15
C ASP A 41 -12.57 -5.77 9.20
N ASP A 42 -11.73 -6.55 9.89
CA ASP A 42 -10.79 -6.08 10.92
C ASP A 42 -9.42 -5.65 10.35
N ILE A 43 -9.24 -5.70 9.03
CA ILE A 43 -8.03 -5.28 8.35
C ILE A 43 -8.18 -3.86 7.82
N HIS A 44 -7.30 -2.97 8.27
CA HIS A 44 -7.25 -1.58 7.84
C HIS A 44 -6.16 -1.41 6.77
N PRO A 45 -6.52 -1.13 5.49
CA PRO A 45 -5.57 -1.14 4.38
C PRO A 45 -4.58 0.04 4.36
N ASN A 46 -4.81 1.04 5.21
CA ASN A 46 -3.98 2.25 5.32
C ASN A 46 -3.05 2.27 6.53
N GLU A 47 -3.02 1.20 7.34
CA GLU A 47 -2.17 1.15 8.55
C GLU A 47 -0.70 1.28 8.16
N PRO A 48 -0.02 2.37 8.54
CA PRO A 48 1.38 2.56 8.22
C PRO A 48 2.27 1.83 9.23
N ASN A 49 3.50 1.54 8.81
CA ASN A 49 4.56 1.27 9.78
C ASN A 49 4.99 2.55 10.52
N ASN A 50 5.96 2.43 11.42
CA ASN A 50 6.53 3.57 12.16
C ASN A 50 7.30 4.60 11.30
N GLN A 51 7.47 4.36 10.00
CA GLN A 51 7.98 5.32 9.00
C GLN A 51 6.85 5.96 8.17
N GLY A 52 5.58 5.72 8.52
CA GLY A 52 4.44 6.25 7.76
C GLY A 52 4.16 5.51 6.46
N GLU A 53 4.87 4.41 6.17
CA GLU A 53 4.76 3.67 4.91
C GLU A 53 3.57 2.71 4.99
N THR A 54 2.56 2.93 4.15
CA THR A 54 1.38 2.08 4.03
C THR A 54 1.64 0.81 3.21
N PRO A 55 0.75 -0.20 3.26
CA PRO A 55 0.80 -1.31 2.32
C PRO A 55 0.85 -0.86 0.85
N LEU A 56 0.08 0.16 0.47
CA LEU A 56 0.11 0.67 -0.91
C LEU A 56 1.46 1.29 -1.27
N TRP A 57 2.07 2.06 -0.37
CA TRP A 57 3.42 2.58 -0.54
C TRP A 57 4.41 1.42 -0.77
N GLN A 58 4.33 0.38 0.06
CA GLN A 58 5.22 -0.78 -0.03
C GLN A 58 5.00 -1.65 -1.28
N ALA A 59 3.79 -1.70 -1.83
CA ALA A 59 3.55 -2.36 -3.11
C ALA A 59 4.05 -1.50 -4.30
N ALA A 60 3.96 -0.17 -4.18
CA ALA A 60 4.38 0.75 -5.22
C ALA A 60 5.90 0.81 -5.40
N THR A 61 6.66 0.80 -4.29
CA THR A 61 8.13 0.88 -4.27
C THR A 61 8.85 -0.16 -5.16
N PRO A 62 8.53 -1.46 -5.08
CA PRO A 62 9.09 -2.49 -5.96
C PRO A 62 8.26 -2.75 -7.23
N GLY A 63 7.22 -1.96 -7.50
CA GLY A 63 6.43 -2.09 -8.72
C GLY A 63 5.41 -3.24 -8.74
N HIS A 64 4.91 -3.71 -7.59
CA HIS A 64 3.98 -4.85 -7.49
C HIS A 64 2.56 -4.51 -7.98
N GLU A 65 2.40 -4.40 -9.30
CA GLU A 65 1.17 -3.94 -9.96
C GLU A 65 -0.11 -4.66 -9.50
N SER A 66 -0.05 -5.99 -9.35
CA SER A 66 -1.21 -6.78 -8.92
C SER A 66 -1.68 -6.42 -7.51
N VAL A 67 -0.76 -6.15 -6.58
CA VAL A 67 -1.11 -5.77 -5.21
C VAL A 67 -1.56 -4.32 -5.16
N VAL A 68 -0.93 -3.42 -5.91
CA VAL A 68 -1.39 -2.02 -6.06
C VAL A 68 -2.84 -1.99 -6.56
N ARG A 69 -3.15 -2.74 -7.63
CA ARG A 69 -4.50 -2.83 -8.17
C ARG A 69 -5.50 -3.32 -7.13
N LEU A 70 -5.13 -4.34 -6.35
CA LEU A 70 -5.96 -4.90 -5.30
C LEU A 70 -6.24 -3.87 -4.20
N LEU A 71 -5.22 -3.20 -3.67
CA LEU A 71 -5.36 -2.19 -2.62
C LEU A 71 -6.21 -0.99 -3.08
N LEU A 72 -6.07 -0.58 -4.34
CA LEU A 72 -6.86 0.51 -4.93
C LEU A 72 -8.36 0.17 -5.12
N THR A 73 -8.77 -1.09 -4.93
CA THR A 73 -10.19 -1.46 -4.88
C THR A 73 -10.84 -1.30 -3.50
N CYS A 74 -10.05 -1.09 -2.44
CA CYS A 74 -10.58 -0.81 -1.11
C CYS A 74 -11.23 0.58 -1.09
N ASN A 75 -12.46 0.66 -0.59
CA ASN A 75 -13.25 1.91 -0.62
C ASN A 75 -12.64 3.04 0.21
N ASP A 76 -11.94 2.69 1.28
CA ASP A 76 -11.35 3.60 2.26
C ASP A 76 -9.84 3.84 2.02
N ILE A 77 -9.28 3.31 0.92
CA ILE A 77 -7.86 3.49 0.61
C ILE A 77 -7.51 4.99 0.43
N ASN A 78 -6.40 5.42 1.01
CA ASN A 78 -5.81 6.73 0.76
C ASN A 78 -4.58 6.57 -0.13
N PRO A 79 -4.71 6.73 -1.46
CA PRO A 79 -3.61 6.49 -2.39
C PRO A 79 -2.52 7.55 -2.37
N ASP A 80 -2.77 8.69 -1.70
CA ASP A 80 -1.89 9.85 -1.65
C ASP A 80 -1.28 10.06 -0.25
N LYS A 81 -1.41 9.06 0.65
CA LYS A 81 -0.84 9.09 2.00
C LYS A 81 0.70 9.07 1.92
N PRO A 82 1.40 10.12 2.36
CA PRO A 82 2.86 10.14 2.33
C PRO A 82 3.46 9.39 3.52
N ASN A 83 4.71 8.95 3.36
CA ASN A 83 5.56 8.52 4.48
C ASN A 83 6.04 9.74 5.31
N ILE A 84 6.86 9.51 6.34
CA ILE A 84 7.39 10.59 7.20
C ILE A 84 8.24 11.65 6.45
N ASP A 85 8.82 11.29 5.30
CA ASP A 85 9.63 12.19 4.47
C ASP A 85 8.80 12.94 3.42
N GLY A 86 7.47 12.74 3.42
CA GLY A 86 6.58 13.33 2.43
C GLY A 86 6.46 12.55 1.12
N HIS A 87 7.11 11.40 0.98
CA HIS A 87 7.03 10.60 -0.24
C HIS A 87 5.68 9.90 -0.38
N THR A 88 4.95 10.21 -1.45
CA THR A 88 3.72 9.50 -1.82
C THR A 88 4.03 8.18 -2.53
N PRO A 89 3.07 7.24 -2.59
CA PRO A 89 3.22 6.03 -3.41
C PRO A 89 3.54 6.34 -4.88
N LEU A 90 2.99 7.43 -5.42
CA LEU A 90 3.25 7.85 -6.80
C LEU A 90 4.68 8.36 -6.98
N LEU A 91 5.18 9.23 -6.10
CA LEU A 91 6.56 9.71 -6.15
C LEU A 91 7.54 8.54 -6.09
N GLN A 92 7.26 7.60 -5.19
CA GLN A 92 8.10 6.44 -5.01
C GLN A 92 8.08 5.52 -6.24
N ALA A 93 6.91 5.24 -6.83
CA ALA A 93 6.82 4.45 -8.06
C ALA A 93 7.52 5.13 -9.24
N ALA A 94 7.37 6.45 -9.39
CA ALA A 94 7.96 7.23 -10.48
C ALA A 94 9.49 7.35 -10.39
N SER A 95 10.07 7.10 -9.20
CA SER A 95 11.51 7.19 -8.96
C SER A 95 12.32 5.99 -9.49
N PHE A 96 11.66 4.93 -9.99
CA PHE A 96 12.32 3.73 -10.50
C PHE A 96 11.86 3.40 -11.93
N ASP A 97 12.80 2.99 -12.76
CA ASP A 97 12.51 2.51 -14.11
C ASP A 97 11.67 1.22 -14.08
N GLY A 98 10.74 1.08 -15.03
CA GLY A 98 9.93 -0.13 -15.23
C GLY A 98 8.66 -0.21 -14.37
N HIS A 99 8.35 0.81 -13.56
CA HIS A 99 7.12 0.86 -12.75
C HIS A 99 5.95 1.59 -13.44
N ASP A 100 5.98 1.72 -14.77
CA ASP A 100 4.95 2.40 -15.58
C ASP A 100 3.53 1.92 -15.29
N GLY A 101 3.37 0.62 -15.04
CA GLY A 101 2.08 0.01 -14.69
C GLY A 101 1.49 0.58 -13.39
N VAL A 102 2.32 0.68 -12.35
CA VAL A 102 1.94 1.26 -11.06
C VAL A 102 1.65 2.75 -11.19
N VAL A 103 2.53 3.50 -11.88
CA VAL A 103 2.33 4.94 -12.14
C VAL A 103 0.99 5.18 -12.85
N ARG A 104 0.68 4.40 -13.89
CA ARG A 104 -0.60 4.48 -14.61
C ARG A 104 -1.79 4.10 -13.74
N LEU A 105 -1.66 3.16 -12.80
CA LEU A 105 -2.74 2.82 -11.87
C LEU A 105 -3.03 3.95 -10.89
N LEU A 106 -1.98 4.54 -10.32
CA LEU A 106 -2.10 5.65 -9.38
C LEU A 106 -2.64 6.92 -10.05
N LEU A 107 -2.16 7.29 -11.25
CA LEU A 107 -2.66 8.47 -11.98
C LEU A 107 -4.12 8.36 -12.45
N LYS A 108 -4.71 7.16 -12.48
CA LYS A 108 -6.15 6.99 -12.77
C LYS A 108 -7.06 7.36 -11.60
N ARG A 109 -6.50 7.48 -10.40
CA ARG A 109 -7.21 7.86 -9.18
C ARG A 109 -7.35 9.38 -9.12
N GLN A 110 -8.57 9.86 -8.91
CA GLN A 110 -8.85 11.30 -8.82
C GLN A 110 -8.34 11.93 -7.53
N ASP A 111 -8.13 11.10 -6.50
CA ASP A 111 -7.63 11.46 -5.18
C ASP A 111 -6.09 11.37 -5.07
N VAL A 112 -5.38 11.23 -6.19
CA VAL A 112 -3.91 11.29 -6.27
C VAL A 112 -3.50 12.65 -6.83
N ASN A 113 -2.58 13.33 -6.13
CA ASN A 113 -1.98 14.58 -6.61
C ASN A 113 -0.56 14.32 -7.13
N PRO A 114 -0.33 14.31 -8.46
CA PRO A 114 1.01 14.06 -9.02
C PRO A 114 2.03 15.16 -8.70
N ASP A 115 1.55 16.38 -8.44
CA ASP A 115 2.39 17.55 -8.18
C ASP A 115 2.61 17.79 -6.69
N LYS A 116 2.22 16.84 -5.83
CA LYS A 116 2.43 16.94 -4.38
C LYS A 116 3.93 16.86 -4.08
N PRO A 117 4.54 17.91 -3.52
CA PRO A 117 5.95 17.89 -3.20
C PRO A 117 6.21 17.08 -1.93
N ASP A 118 7.36 16.40 -1.89
CA ASP A 118 7.90 15.88 -0.63
C ASP A 118 8.55 16.99 0.23
N LEU A 119 9.13 16.62 1.37
CA LEU A 119 9.80 17.59 2.25
C LEU A 119 11.05 18.24 1.62
N PHE A 120 11.54 17.72 0.49
CA PHE A 120 12.68 18.25 -0.26
C PHE A 120 12.24 19.04 -1.51
N GLY A 121 10.94 19.20 -1.74
CA GLY A 121 10.39 19.90 -2.90
C GLY A 121 10.36 19.08 -4.19
N ARG A 122 10.59 17.76 -4.14
CA ARG A 122 10.52 16.88 -5.32
C ARG A 122 9.08 16.46 -5.59
N THR A 123 8.70 16.43 -6.86
CA THR A 123 7.40 15.98 -7.36
C THR A 123 7.54 14.74 -8.24
N SER A 124 6.44 14.05 -8.52
CA SER A 124 6.45 12.82 -9.32
C SER A 124 6.57 13.08 -10.83
N LEU A 125 6.27 14.31 -11.25
CA LEU A 125 6.39 14.87 -12.60
C LEU A 125 7.34 16.08 -12.56
#